data_AF-A0A268K8D5-F1
#
_entry.id   AF-A0A268K8D5-F1
#
_cell.length_a   1.000
_cell.length_b   1.000
_cell.length_c   1.000
_cell.angle_alpha   90.00
_cell.angle_beta   90.00
_cell.angle_gamma   90.00
#
_symmetry.space_group_name_H-M   'P 1'
#
loop_
_entity.id
_entity.type
_entity.pdbx_description
1 polymer ?
#
loop_
_entity_poly.entity_id
_entity_poly.type
_entity_poly.pdbx_seq_one_letter_code
_entity_poly.pdbx_strand_id
1 'polypeptide(L)'
;MGIVCLCGVRVGLDGVAAVRMNQEVTFTGETGTRSGTLTYTADVCNLDLATSFVTITFDQTSDETPDRSFTETSTSITSVVCNQEGVNCEITVMGTMMVNNVTRNFVAVFRDNAMGTDNVQSFVITGFFSQQGAAPVEGGSIVNQGCQEV
;
A
#
# COMPACT_ATOMS: atom_id res chain seq x y z
N MET A 1 0.79 21.90 -18.45
CA MET A 1 2.00 21.65 -17.64
C MET A 1 1.57 20.76 -16.50
N GLY A 2 2.04 19.51 -16.48
CA GLY A 2 1.65 18.54 -15.46
C GLY A 2 2.18 18.97 -14.09
N ILE A 3 1.42 18.69 -13.04
CA ILE A 3 1.87 18.90 -11.67
C ILE A 3 3.08 17.98 -11.46
N VAL A 4 4.24 18.56 -11.14
CA VAL A 4 5.44 17.80 -10.76
C VAL A 4 5.25 17.40 -9.31
N CYS A 5 5.14 16.10 -9.04
CA CYS A 5 5.03 15.63 -7.68
C CYS A 5 6.37 15.73 -6.96
N LEU A 6 6.40 16.36 -5.78
CA LEU A 6 7.64 16.45 -4.99
C LEU A 6 7.83 15.22 -4.08
N CYS A 7 6.70 14.66 -3.64
CA CYS A 7 6.66 13.43 -2.86
C CYS A 7 5.42 12.61 -3.24
N GLY A 8 5.63 11.40 -3.75
CA GLY A 8 4.54 10.57 -4.23
C GLY A 8 5.00 9.22 -4.76
N VAL A 9 4.05 8.35 -5.09
CA VAL A 9 4.31 6.99 -5.56
C VAL A 9 3.23 6.52 -6.53
N ARG A 10 3.64 5.77 -7.55
CA ARG A 10 2.76 4.96 -8.39
C ARG A 10 3.05 3.50 -8.10
N VAL A 11 2.00 2.74 -7.86
CA VAL A 11 2.10 1.32 -7.53
C VAL A 11 1.17 0.55 -8.45
N GLY A 12 1.67 -0.46 -9.17
CA GLY A 12 0.84 -1.37 -9.95
C GLY A 12 0.15 -0.78 -11.19
N LEU A 13 0.53 0.42 -11.65
CA LEU A 13 -0.13 1.13 -12.76
C LEU A 13 0.64 1.10 -14.08
N ASP A 14 1.96 0.91 -14.04
CA ASP A 14 2.84 1.05 -15.21
C ASP A 14 3.13 -0.29 -15.93
N GLY A 15 2.13 -1.17 -15.94
CA GLY A 15 2.21 -2.49 -16.58
C GLY A 15 2.96 -3.55 -15.79
N VAL A 16 3.48 -3.19 -14.60
CA VAL A 16 4.11 -4.11 -13.65
C VAL A 16 3.21 -4.20 -12.41
N ALA A 17 2.67 -5.38 -12.13
CA ALA A 17 1.73 -5.56 -11.03
C ALA A 17 2.47 -5.65 -9.69
N ALA A 18 2.06 -4.85 -8.70
CA ALA A 18 2.58 -4.95 -7.34
C ALA A 18 1.82 -6.05 -6.58
N VAL A 19 2.23 -7.31 -6.81
CA VAL A 19 1.56 -8.49 -6.24
C VAL A 19 2.52 -9.27 -5.35
N ARG A 20 2.03 -9.66 -4.18
CA ARG A 20 2.71 -10.59 -3.27
C ARG A 20 1.82 -11.79 -2.99
N MET A 21 2.25 -12.96 -3.44
CA MET A 21 1.59 -14.24 -3.13
C MET A 21 2.02 -14.79 -1.77
N ASN A 22 1.14 -15.60 -1.16
CA ASN A 22 1.39 -16.31 0.11
C ASN A 22 1.88 -15.39 1.23
N GLN A 23 1.30 -14.19 1.32
CA GLN A 23 1.60 -13.25 2.38
C GLN A 23 0.77 -13.59 3.62
N GLU A 24 1.45 -13.69 4.76
CA GLU A 24 0.78 -13.77 6.05
C GLU A 24 0.29 -12.39 6.50
N VAL A 25 -0.99 -12.33 6.86
CA VAL A 25 -1.67 -11.11 7.33
C VAL A 25 -2.44 -11.40 8.60
N THR A 26 -2.78 -10.35 9.35
CA THR A 26 -3.61 -10.46 10.55
C THR A 26 -4.87 -9.65 10.41
N PHE A 27 -5.96 -10.16 10.98
CA PHE A 27 -7.24 -9.47 11.07
C PHE A 27 -7.55 -9.13 12.53
N THR A 28 -8.13 -7.96 12.76
CA THR A 28 -8.49 -7.52 14.12
C THR A 28 -9.56 -8.45 14.70
N GLY A 29 -9.29 -8.96 15.91
CA GLY A 29 -10.19 -9.89 16.61
C GLY A 29 -9.93 -11.36 16.31
N GLU A 30 -8.93 -11.70 15.50
CA GLU A 30 -8.51 -13.08 15.24
C GLU A 30 -7.18 -13.39 15.94
N THR A 31 -7.01 -14.63 16.42
CA THR A 31 -5.81 -15.06 17.16
C THR A 31 -4.68 -15.60 16.27
N GLY A 32 -4.89 -15.68 14.96
CA GLY A 32 -3.95 -16.27 14.00
C GLY A 32 -3.68 -15.37 12.80
N THR A 33 -2.70 -15.76 12.00
CA THR A 33 -2.46 -15.20 10.66
C THR A 33 -3.30 -15.93 9.62
N ARG A 34 -3.55 -15.26 8.50
CA ARG A 34 -4.11 -15.87 7.30
C ARG A 34 -3.13 -15.69 6.15
N SER A 35 -3.10 -16.66 5.25
CA SER A 35 -2.27 -16.58 4.05
C SER A 35 -3.12 -16.20 2.85
N GLY A 36 -2.57 -15.34 1.99
CA GLY A 36 -3.27 -14.93 0.78
C GLY A 36 -2.39 -14.19 -0.19
N THR A 37 -3.00 -13.73 -1.27
CA THR A 37 -2.38 -12.88 -2.28
C THR A 37 -2.75 -11.43 -2.00
N LEU A 38 -1.75 -10.58 -1.85
CA LEU A 38 -1.93 -9.13 -1.78
C LEU A 38 -1.63 -8.50 -3.13
N THR A 39 -2.54 -7.63 -3.56
CA THR A 39 -2.35 -6.76 -4.73
C THR A 39 -2.48 -5.32 -4.28
N TYR A 40 -1.50 -4.50 -4.65
CA TYR A 40 -1.47 -3.09 -4.32
C TYR A 40 -1.59 -2.26 -5.59
N THR A 41 -2.35 -1.18 -5.51
CA THR A 41 -2.42 -0.18 -6.58
C THR A 41 -2.50 1.19 -5.96
N ALA A 42 -1.71 2.14 -6.44
CA ALA A 42 -1.72 3.49 -5.91
C ALA A 42 -1.30 4.50 -6.97
N ASP A 43 -1.93 5.67 -6.98
CA ASP A 43 -1.41 6.87 -7.62
C ASP A 43 -1.55 7.99 -6.59
N VAL A 44 -0.42 8.38 -6.00
CA VAL A 44 -0.42 9.26 -4.84
C VAL A 44 0.59 10.37 -5.03
N CYS A 45 0.14 11.61 -4.84
CA CYS A 45 0.97 12.78 -4.87
C CYS A 45 0.66 13.76 -3.74
N ASN A 46 1.68 14.23 -3.02
CA ASN A 46 1.54 15.19 -1.92
C ASN A 46 0.93 16.54 -2.35
N LEU A 47 1.10 16.92 -3.62
CA LEU A 47 0.52 18.15 -4.17
C LEU A 47 -0.90 17.98 -4.72
N ASP A 48 -1.39 16.74 -4.84
CA ASP A 48 -2.74 16.45 -5.36
C ASP A 48 -3.42 15.31 -4.56
N LEU A 49 -3.60 15.55 -3.27
CA LEU A 49 -4.23 14.59 -2.36
C LEU A 49 -5.70 14.29 -2.72
N ALA A 50 -6.38 15.20 -3.42
CA ALA A 50 -7.79 15.09 -3.75
C ALA A 50 -8.08 14.05 -4.84
N THR A 51 -7.15 13.86 -5.78
CA THR A 51 -7.25 12.84 -6.83
C THR A 51 -6.43 11.58 -6.52
N SER A 52 -5.54 11.67 -5.53
CA SER A 52 -4.72 10.55 -5.08
C SER A 52 -5.57 9.40 -4.53
N PHE A 53 -5.13 8.16 -4.77
CA PHE A 53 -5.80 6.97 -4.26
C PHE A 53 -4.84 5.83 -3.94
N VAL A 54 -5.28 4.95 -3.05
CA VAL A 54 -4.64 3.67 -2.74
C VAL A 54 -5.73 2.59 -2.73
N THR A 55 -5.48 1.49 -3.42
CA THR A 55 -6.30 0.29 -3.42
C THR A 55 -5.46 -0.87 -2.93
N ILE A 56 -6.06 -1.69 -2.07
CA ILE A 56 -5.51 -2.96 -1.61
C ILE A 56 -6.55 -4.06 -1.82
N THR A 57 -6.08 -5.17 -2.37
CA THR A 57 -6.84 -6.41 -2.47
C THR A 57 -6.11 -7.50 -1.71
N PHE A 58 -6.83 -8.20 -0.84
CA PHE A 58 -6.39 -9.44 -0.24
C PHE A 58 -7.31 -10.57 -0.70
N ASP A 59 -6.73 -11.57 -1.35
CA ASP A 59 -7.40 -12.80 -1.76
C ASP A 59 -6.87 -13.95 -0.88
N GLN A 60 -7.72 -14.45 0.02
CA GLN A 60 -7.34 -15.50 0.96
C GLN A 60 -7.12 -16.82 0.24
N THR A 61 -5.94 -17.41 0.42
CA THR A 61 -5.60 -18.74 -0.14
C THR A 61 -5.57 -19.85 0.90
N SER A 62 -5.63 -19.50 2.18
CA SER A 62 -5.70 -20.45 3.29
C SER A 62 -7.14 -20.90 3.58
N ASP A 63 -7.31 -22.09 4.16
CA ASP A 63 -8.61 -22.77 4.28
C ASP A 63 -9.48 -22.32 5.49
N GLU A 64 -9.08 -21.27 6.22
CA GLU A 64 -9.81 -20.81 7.40
C GLU A 64 -11.17 -20.20 7.05
N THR A 65 -12.19 -20.54 7.83
CA THR A 65 -13.55 -20.01 7.68
C THR A 65 -13.91 -19.04 8.81
N PRO A 66 -14.67 -17.96 8.52
CA PRO A 66 -15.17 -17.54 7.22
C PRO A 66 -14.06 -16.96 6.34
N ASP A 67 -14.26 -16.91 5.02
CA ASP A 67 -13.37 -16.18 4.10
C ASP A 67 -13.23 -14.71 4.50
N ARG A 68 -12.01 -14.18 4.39
CA ARG A 68 -11.65 -12.79 4.72
C ARG A 68 -11.11 -12.02 3.53
N SER A 69 -11.27 -12.54 2.32
CA SER A 69 -10.93 -11.81 1.11
C SER A 69 -11.65 -10.45 1.04
N PHE A 70 -10.93 -9.40 0.65
CA PHE A 70 -11.49 -8.06 0.52
C PHE A 70 -10.76 -7.25 -0.55
N THR A 71 -11.45 -6.24 -1.08
CA THR A 71 -10.84 -5.19 -1.90
C THR A 71 -11.35 -3.85 -1.39
N GLU A 72 -10.43 -2.96 -1.05
CA GLU A 72 -10.77 -1.65 -0.51
C GLU A 72 -9.95 -0.56 -1.19
N THR A 73 -10.64 0.54 -1.51
CA THR A 73 -10.03 1.75 -2.08
C THR A 73 -10.17 2.89 -1.09
N SER A 74 -9.12 3.71 -0.99
CA SER A 74 -9.10 4.88 -0.14
C SER A 74 -10.21 5.84 -0.53
N THR A 75 -10.94 6.31 0.46
CA THR A 75 -11.93 7.39 0.30
C THR A 75 -11.26 8.76 0.26
N SER A 76 -10.15 8.92 0.99
CA SER A 76 -9.37 10.17 1.00
C SER A 76 -7.92 9.89 1.38
N ILE A 77 -6.98 10.58 0.76
CA ILE A 77 -5.58 10.64 1.22
C ILE A 77 -5.42 11.92 2.04
N THR A 78 -4.85 11.80 3.24
CA THR A 78 -4.68 12.93 4.16
C THR A 78 -3.23 13.38 4.29
N SER A 79 -2.27 12.48 4.07
CA SER A 79 -0.86 12.80 4.15
C SER A 79 -0.03 11.86 3.29
N VAL A 80 1.04 12.40 2.70
CA VAL A 80 2.06 11.67 1.95
C VAL A 80 3.40 12.22 2.41
N VAL A 81 4.24 11.35 2.94
CA VAL A 81 5.56 11.70 3.47
C VAL A 81 6.59 10.83 2.77
N CYS A 82 7.66 11.47 2.29
CA CYS A 82 8.76 10.77 1.63
C CYS A 82 10.02 10.93 2.47
N ASN A 83 10.73 9.84 2.64
CA ASN A 83 12.01 9.79 3.31
C ASN A 83 13.03 9.17 2.36
N GLN A 84 14.07 9.94 2.03
CA GLN A 84 15.10 9.48 1.10
C GLN A 84 16.19 8.74 1.86
N GLU A 85 16.34 7.44 1.60
CA GLU A 85 17.38 6.59 2.19
C GLU A 85 18.45 6.27 1.14
N GLY A 86 19.37 7.21 0.91
CA GLY A 86 20.40 7.09 -0.12
C GLY A 86 19.79 7.09 -1.52
N VAL A 87 19.78 5.93 -2.18
CA VAL A 87 19.18 5.73 -3.51
C VAL A 87 17.75 5.19 -3.46
N ASN A 88 17.27 4.79 -2.28
CA ASN A 88 15.92 4.27 -2.11
C ASN A 88 15.00 5.38 -1.61
N CYS A 89 13.70 5.23 -1.90
CA CYS A 89 12.68 6.12 -1.38
C CYS A 89 11.68 5.33 -0.54
N GLU A 90 11.46 5.76 0.69
CA GLU A 90 10.35 5.30 1.50
C GLU A 90 9.21 6.33 1.44
N ILE A 91 8.03 5.88 1.01
CA ILE A 91 6.84 6.72 0.87
C ILE A 91 5.77 6.20 1.83
N THR A 92 5.45 7.00 2.83
CA THR A 92 4.35 6.74 3.76
C THR A 92 3.10 7.48 3.30
N VAL A 93 2.05 6.73 3.01
CA VAL A 93 0.73 7.24 2.63
C VAL A 93 -0.24 6.99 3.77
N MET A 94 -0.94 8.04 4.18
CA MET A 94 -1.98 7.98 5.20
C MET A 94 -3.30 8.50 4.64
N GLY A 95 -4.40 7.90 5.09
CA GLY A 95 -5.71 8.32 4.64
C GLY A 95 -6.82 7.53 5.32
N THR A 96 -7.99 7.52 4.67
CA THR A 96 -9.15 6.75 5.11
C THR A 96 -9.65 5.83 4.01
N MET A 97 -10.22 4.69 4.40
CA MET A 97 -10.92 3.74 3.51
C MET A 97 -12.22 3.30 4.20
N MET A 98 -13.22 2.89 3.43
CA MET A 98 -14.51 2.45 3.97
C MET A 98 -14.60 0.92 3.98
N VAL A 99 -14.33 0.30 5.13
CA VAL A 99 -14.38 -1.16 5.24
C VAL A 99 -15.63 -1.59 6.00
N ASN A 100 -16.44 -2.47 5.40
CA ASN A 100 -17.71 -2.92 5.98
C ASN A 100 -18.59 -1.74 6.43
N ASN A 101 -18.68 -0.70 5.60
CA ASN A 101 -19.47 0.51 5.85
C ASN A 101 -18.99 1.35 7.06
N VAL A 102 -17.75 1.14 7.53
CA VAL A 102 -17.09 1.91 8.59
C VAL A 102 -15.85 2.58 8.02
N THR A 103 -15.77 3.90 8.11
CA THR A 103 -14.56 4.65 7.74
C THR A 103 -13.45 4.35 8.73
N ARG A 104 -12.30 3.91 8.22
CA ARG A 104 -11.12 3.54 9.01
C ARG A 104 -9.90 4.25 8.46
N ASN A 105 -9.01 4.64 9.37
CA ASN A 105 -7.70 5.16 8.99
C ASN A 105 -6.83 4.02 8.47
N PHE A 106 -6.04 4.30 7.43
CA PHE A 106 -5.01 3.39 6.97
C PHE A 106 -3.65 4.08 6.91
N VAL A 107 -2.60 3.26 7.01
CA VAL A 107 -1.22 3.65 6.78
C VAL A 107 -0.60 2.60 5.86
N ALA A 108 -0.01 3.04 4.76
CA ALA A 108 0.72 2.21 3.82
C ALA A 108 2.14 2.77 3.66
N VAL A 109 3.14 1.89 3.72
CA VAL A 109 4.55 2.26 3.57
C VAL A 109 5.11 1.52 2.37
N PHE A 110 5.43 2.26 1.32
CA PHE A 110 6.01 1.76 0.09
C PHE A 110 7.50 2.08 0.07
N ARG A 111 8.30 1.16 -0.47
CA ARG A 111 9.72 1.37 -0.70
C ARG A 111 10.04 1.05 -2.13
N ASP A 112 10.41 2.09 -2.87
CA ASP A 112 11.01 1.99 -4.20
C ASP A 112 12.50 1.67 -4.01
N ASN A 113 12.91 0.50 -4.49
CA ASN A 113 14.29 0.06 -4.45
C ASN A 113 14.88 0.13 -5.86
N ALA A 114 15.52 1.26 -6.19
CA ALA A 114 16.07 1.56 -7.50
C ALA A 114 17.00 0.49 -8.10
N MET A 115 17.61 -0.37 -7.27
CA MET A 115 18.44 -1.50 -7.69
C MET A 115 18.02 -2.81 -7.02
N GLY A 116 16.73 -3.15 -7.07
CA GLY A 116 16.28 -4.43 -6.55
C GLY A 116 14.78 -4.68 -6.65
N THR A 117 14.31 -5.52 -5.73
CA THR A 117 12.91 -5.86 -5.54
C THR A 117 12.25 -4.73 -4.76
N ASP A 118 11.18 -4.15 -5.30
CA ASP A 118 10.36 -3.19 -4.59
C ASP A 118 9.68 -3.83 -3.39
N ASN A 119 9.26 -3.03 -2.41
CA ASN A 119 8.75 -3.59 -1.18
C ASN A 119 7.62 -2.74 -0.59
N VAL A 120 6.49 -3.39 -0.29
CA VAL A 120 5.49 -2.81 0.60
C VAL A 120 5.89 -3.19 2.03
N GLN A 121 6.48 -2.24 2.76
CA GLN A 121 6.99 -2.51 4.11
C GLN A 121 5.88 -2.81 5.11
N SER A 122 4.75 -2.11 4.98
CA SER A 122 3.55 -2.35 5.78
C SER A 122 2.31 -1.80 5.11
N PHE A 123 1.18 -2.43 5.40
CA PHE A 123 -0.14 -1.91 5.08
C PHE A 123 -1.10 -2.23 6.22
N VAL A 124 -1.61 -1.19 6.89
CA VAL A 124 -2.46 -1.33 8.07
C VAL A 124 -3.74 -0.55 7.87
N ILE A 125 -4.88 -1.21 8.02
CA ILE A 125 -6.20 -0.61 8.15
C ILE A 125 -6.63 -0.73 9.60
N THR A 126 -6.68 0.40 10.30
CA THR A 126 -6.84 0.43 11.77
C THR A 126 -8.11 -0.27 12.21
N GLY A 127 -7.95 -1.26 13.10
CA GLY A 127 -9.04 -2.06 13.65
C GLY A 127 -9.70 -3.01 12.65
N PHE A 128 -9.04 -3.32 11.53
CA PHE A 128 -9.53 -4.29 10.55
C PHE A 128 -8.44 -5.26 10.08
N PHE A 129 -7.41 -4.75 9.41
CA PHE A 129 -6.42 -5.55 8.68
C PHE A 129 -5.00 -5.04 8.95
N SER A 130 -4.04 -5.95 9.02
CA SER A 130 -2.65 -5.59 9.17
C SER A 130 -1.74 -6.59 8.47
N GLN A 131 -1.06 -6.12 7.43
CA GLN A 131 0.14 -6.73 6.88
C GLN A 131 1.34 -6.09 7.59
N GLN A 132 1.88 -6.78 8.60
CA GLN A 132 3.14 -6.39 9.24
C GLN A 132 4.27 -7.22 8.63
N GLY A 133 5.32 -6.54 8.18
CA GLY A 133 6.48 -7.17 7.55
C GLY A 133 6.54 -6.92 6.06
N ALA A 134 7.77 -6.89 5.56
CA ALA A 134 8.07 -6.65 4.16
C ALA A 134 7.32 -7.64 3.25
N ALA A 135 6.58 -7.09 2.29
CA ALA A 135 6.00 -7.81 1.17
C ALA A 135 6.78 -7.41 -0.11
N PRO A 136 7.84 -8.16 -0.48
CA PRO A 136 8.59 -7.91 -1.70
C PRO A 136 7.71 -8.12 -2.92
N VAL A 137 7.64 -7.10 -3.77
CA VAL A 137 6.89 -7.09 -5.04
C VAL A 137 7.85 -6.91 -6.21
N GLU A 138 7.39 -7.14 -7.43
CA GLU A 138 8.24 -7.03 -8.62
C GLU A 138 8.93 -5.65 -8.71
N GLY A 139 10.21 -5.62 -9.06
CA GLY A 139 10.93 -4.36 -9.22
C GLY A 139 10.36 -3.54 -10.37
N GLY A 140 10.18 -2.23 -10.15
CA GLY A 140 9.49 -1.33 -11.07
C GLY A 140 7.96 -1.34 -10.92
N SER A 141 7.42 -2.13 -9.98
CA SER A 141 5.99 -2.06 -9.64
C SER A 141 5.68 -0.94 -8.66
N ILE A 142 6.68 -0.40 -7.94
CA ILE A 142 6.61 0.78 -7.10
C ILE A 142 7.56 1.82 -7.69
N VAL A 143 7.01 2.93 -8.20
CA VAL A 143 7.78 4.00 -8.82
C VAL A 143 7.55 5.28 -8.04
N ASN A 144 8.60 5.84 -7.44
CA ASN A 144 8.52 7.15 -6.81
C ASN A 144 8.23 8.24 -7.86
N GLN A 145 7.24 9.10 -7.60
CA GLN A 145 6.95 10.28 -8.45
C GLN A 145 7.81 11.49 -8.07
N GLY A 146 8.44 11.40 -6.90
CA GLY A 146 9.30 12.40 -6.28
C GLY A 146 9.65 11.88 -4.89
N CYS A 147 10.90 12.09 -4.47
CA CYS A 147 11.40 11.68 -3.16
C CYS A 147 12.19 12.81 -2.49
N GLN A 148 11.64 14.02 -2.50
CA GLN A 148 12.20 15.09 -1.70
C GLN A 148 11.74 14.90 -0.25
N GLU A 149 12.66 15.02 0.71
CA GLU A 149 12.29 15.17 2.12
C GLU A 149 11.38 16.41 2.24
N VAL A 150 10.19 16.22 2.83
CA VAL A 150 9.17 17.28 2.99
C VAL A 150 8.98 17.64 4.45
#